data_AF-A0A369ZHL7-F1
#
_entry.id   AF-A0A369ZHL7-F1
#
_cell.length_a   1.000
_cell.length_b   1.000
_cell.length_c   1.000
_cell.angle_alpha   90.00
_cell.angle_beta   90.00
_cell.angle_gamma   90.00
#
_symmetry.space_group_name_H-M   'P 1'
#
loop_
_entity.id
_entity.type
_entity.pdbx_description
1 polymer ?
#
loop_
_entity_poly.entity_id
_entity_poly.type
_entity_poly.pdbx_seq_one_letter_code
_entity_poly.pdbx_strand_id
1 'polypeptide(L)'
;MNKNLQTTPRTKKAKLAWWNDLDKKWKELFIDCLTRELEDFLFYDYDELKGNERILTKRWNGFFKKENNSKKLRFSDKFYDIRVNPINYINYLAKINVITEIPEYYPYDIPDSKLKEKDISPLSFLIHLKDLNFRENRVRDLSPLKKLKKLKELDFYRNWVKDVSPLANLKQLTYIDCSCNHINDLSPLSVLSKLEYLNCNYNRTEKLFDKNHCLVNLKELYLCKNNITDISSLSTMKKLIKLNLDNNPENYFYPKKRGIKGITSIKSLQELKNLTFLSLRGHLIYDISPLDKLTKLEYLILSKNKIHDISYLAKLKNLTNLDISGNLISKNDIKWLKKRLPKCKIISDH
;
A
#
# COMPACT_ATOMS: atom_id res chain seq x y z
N MET A 1 -21.67 8.07 -44.03
CA MET A 1 -20.85 7.04 -44.69
C MET A 1 -19.95 6.38 -43.66
N ASN A 2 -20.40 5.22 -43.19
CA ASN A 2 -19.65 4.30 -42.34
C ASN A 2 -19.02 3.26 -43.28
N LYS A 3 -17.74 2.91 -43.10
CA LYS A 3 -17.21 1.54 -43.29
C LYS A 3 -15.71 1.46 -42.96
N ASN A 4 -15.42 0.56 -42.02
CA ASN A 4 -14.23 -0.29 -41.93
C ASN A 4 -12.94 0.29 -41.31
N LEU A 5 -12.93 0.24 -39.97
CA LEU A 5 -11.78 -0.31 -39.22
C LEU A 5 -11.48 -1.72 -39.74
N GLN A 6 -10.61 -1.83 -40.75
CA GLN A 6 -9.94 -3.08 -41.09
C GLN A 6 -8.56 -3.12 -40.43
N THR A 7 -8.46 -4.03 -39.48
CA THR A 7 -7.22 -4.53 -38.89
C THR A 7 -6.28 -5.09 -39.96
N THR A 8 -5.10 -4.52 -40.13
CA THR A 8 -3.96 -5.22 -40.76
C THR A 8 -2.74 -5.27 -39.84
N PRO A 9 -2.62 -6.30 -38.97
CA PRO A 9 -1.35 -6.67 -38.37
C PRO A 9 -0.76 -7.88 -39.12
N ARG A 10 -0.15 -7.66 -40.30
CA ARG A 10 0.39 -8.75 -41.12
C ARG A 10 1.77 -8.50 -41.72
N THR A 11 2.74 -8.06 -40.92
CA THR A 11 4.14 -8.38 -41.22
C THR A 11 4.85 -8.93 -39.98
N LYS A 12 5.65 -10.00 -40.16
CA LYS A 12 6.52 -10.57 -39.10
C LYS A 12 7.40 -9.50 -38.44
N LYS A 13 7.75 -8.45 -39.19
CA LYS A 13 8.57 -7.31 -38.78
C LYS A 13 7.87 -6.43 -37.72
N ALA A 14 6.56 -6.18 -37.88
CA ALA A 14 5.77 -5.42 -36.90
C ALA A 14 5.46 -6.23 -35.63
N LYS A 15 5.32 -7.56 -35.73
CA LYS A 15 5.04 -8.46 -34.59
C LYS A 15 6.17 -8.55 -33.56
N LEU A 16 7.39 -8.18 -33.94
CA LEU A 16 8.61 -8.25 -33.12
C LEU A 16 9.21 -6.88 -32.82
N ALA A 17 8.60 -5.77 -33.25
CA ALA A 17 9.17 -4.43 -33.08
C ALA A 17 9.47 -4.13 -31.59
N TRP A 18 8.47 -4.33 -30.74
CA TRP A 18 8.62 -4.18 -29.29
C TRP A 18 9.73 -5.07 -28.71
N TRP A 19 9.85 -6.33 -29.15
CA TRP A 19 10.88 -7.25 -28.69
C TRP A 19 12.26 -6.80 -29.18
N ASN A 20 12.39 -6.39 -30.43
CA ASN A 20 13.66 -5.98 -31.00
C ASN A 20 14.18 -4.68 -30.37
N ASP A 21 13.27 -3.81 -29.94
CA ASP A 21 13.58 -2.54 -29.27
C ASP A 21 13.94 -2.70 -27.78
N LEU A 22 13.71 -3.87 -27.18
CA LEU A 22 14.23 -4.17 -25.84
C LEU A 22 15.76 -4.27 -25.87
N ASP A 23 16.41 -3.66 -24.90
CA ASP A 23 17.84 -3.88 -24.70
C ASP A 23 18.12 -5.34 -24.27
N LYS A 24 19.40 -5.70 -24.30
CA LYS A 24 19.85 -7.06 -24.01
C LYS A 24 19.46 -7.52 -22.59
N LYS A 25 19.56 -6.65 -21.58
CA LYS A 25 19.24 -6.98 -20.19
C LYS A 25 17.76 -7.27 -20.02
N TRP A 26 16.94 -6.58 -20.80
CA TRP A 26 15.50 -6.79 -20.79
C TRP A 26 15.05 -8.06 -21.46
N LYS A 27 15.63 -8.37 -22.62
CA LYS A 27 15.44 -9.67 -23.25
C LYS A 27 15.87 -10.78 -22.30
N GLU A 28 17.01 -10.60 -21.63
CA GLU A 28 17.53 -11.53 -20.63
C GLU A 28 16.59 -11.67 -19.43
N LEU A 29 16.05 -10.58 -18.87
CA LEU A 29 15.11 -10.63 -17.75
C LEU A 29 13.78 -11.26 -18.15
N PHE A 30 13.27 -10.94 -19.34
CA PHE A 30 12.02 -11.51 -19.87
C PHE A 30 12.18 -13.01 -20.12
N ILE A 31 13.35 -13.44 -20.63
CA ILE A 31 13.72 -14.85 -20.79
C ILE A 31 13.89 -15.51 -19.42
N ASP A 32 14.59 -14.89 -18.47
CA ASP A 32 14.89 -15.44 -17.13
C ASP A 32 13.59 -15.65 -16.32
N CYS A 33 12.67 -14.67 -16.35
CA CYS A 33 11.33 -14.80 -15.76
C CYS A 33 10.53 -15.95 -16.40
N LEU A 34 10.55 -16.07 -17.74
CA LEU A 34 9.90 -17.18 -18.43
C LEU A 34 10.55 -18.53 -18.09
N THR A 35 11.87 -18.60 -17.93
CA THR A 35 12.57 -19.86 -17.64
C THR A 35 12.46 -20.32 -16.20
N ARG A 36 12.38 -19.40 -15.23
CA ARG A 36 12.25 -19.73 -13.81
C ARG A 36 10.82 -20.06 -13.39
N GLU A 37 9.82 -19.38 -13.94
CA GLU A 37 8.41 -19.68 -13.63
C GLU A 37 7.88 -20.91 -14.40
N LEU A 38 8.52 -21.33 -15.50
CA LEU A 38 8.10 -22.55 -16.23
C LEU A 38 8.53 -23.87 -15.57
N GLU A 39 9.43 -23.86 -14.57
CA GLU A 39 9.68 -25.06 -13.75
C GLU A 39 8.53 -25.32 -12.75
N ASP A 40 7.93 -24.24 -12.22
CA ASP A 40 6.80 -24.33 -11.28
C ASP A 40 5.42 -24.39 -11.97
N PHE A 41 5.32 -23.94 -13.23
CA PHE A 41 4.11 -24.04 -14.07
C PHE A 41 4.11 -25.24 -15.02
N LEU A 42 4.58 -26.41 -14.56
CA LEU A 42 4.17 -27.68 -15.17
C LEU A 42 2.67 -27.89 -14.89
N PHE A 43 1.81 -27.35 -15.76
CA PHE A 43 0.40 -27.73 -15.78
C PHE A 43 0.29 -29.24 -16.04
N TYR A 44 -0.05 -30.00 -15.00
CA TYR A 44 -0.55 -31.36 -15.14
C TYR A 44 -1.99 -31.26 -15.63
N ASP A 45 -2.25 -31.63 -16.89
CA ASP A 45 -3.61 -31.67 -17.43
C ASP A 45 -4.15 -33.12 -17.35
N TYR A 46 -5.19 -33.27 -16.54
CA TYR A 46 -6.16 -34.38 -16.37
C TYR A 46 -5.68 -35.83 -16.11
N ASP A 47 -6.28 -36.41 -15.06
CA ASP A 47 -6.38 -37.84 -14.76
C ASP A 47 -7.15 -38.56 -15.90
N GLU A 48 -6.48 -39.32 -16.77
CA GLU A 48 -7.15 -40.42 -17.48
C GLU A 48 -6.99 -41.70 -16.66
N LEU A 49 -8.09 -42.17 -16.07
CA LEU A 49 -8.17 -43.49 -15.45
C LEU A 49 -8.13 -44.56 -16.54
N LYS A 50 -7.01 -45.28 -16.64
CA LYS A 50 -6.95 -46.59 -17.31
C LYS A 50 -6.83 -47.67 -16.24
N GLY A 51 -7.98 -48.14 -15.77
CA GLY A 51 -8.04 -49.11 -14.66
C GLY A 51 -7.69 -48.47 -13.31
N ASN A 52 -7.00 -49.20 -12.44
CA ASN A 52 -6.72 -48.81 -11.04
C ASN A 52 -5.38 -48.06 -10.85
N GLU A 53 -4.68 -47.66 -11.91
CA GLU A 53 -3.44 -46.89 -11.79
C GLU A 53 -3.57 -45.48 -12.38
N ARG A 54 -3.12 -44.49 -11.61
CA ARG A 54 -2.94 -43.09 -12.06
C ARG A 54 -1.64 -42.98 -12.84
N ILE A 55 -1.72 -42.63 -14.11
CA ILE A 55 -0.54 -42.33 -14.95
C ILE A 55 -0.50 -40.83 -15.25
N LEU A 56 0.52 -40.14 -14.74
CA LEU A 56 0.80 -38.74 -15.05
C LEU A 56 1.54 -38.65 -16.41
N THR A 57 0.88 -38.21 -17.47
CA THR A 57 1.57 -37.90 -18.73
C THR A 57 1.98 -36.43 -18.80
N LYS A 58 3.29 -36.16 -18.80
CA LYS A 58 3.85 -34.81 -19.01
C LYS A 58 3.58 -34.34 -20.44
N ARG A 59 2.70 -33.36 -20.65
CA ARG A 59 2.58 -32.63 -21.92
C ARG A 59 3.00 -31.18 -21.77
N TRP A 60 3.88 -30.76 -22.67
CA TRP A 60 4.49 -29.44 -22.70
C TRP A 60 3.58 -28.47 -23.47
N ASN A 61 2.82 -27.63 -22.78
CA ASN A 61 1.97 -26.60 -23.38
C ASN A 61 2.60 -25.20 -23.23
N GLY A 62 3.87 -25.05 -23.64
CA GLY A 62 4.58 -23.77 -23.60
C GLY A 62 4.36 -22.89 -24.83
N PHE A 63 4.33 -21.57 -24.63
CA PHE A 63 4.24 -20.51 -25.66
C PHE A 63 5.34 -20.54 -26.73
N PHE A 64 6.48 -21.15 -26.42
CA PHE A 64 7.60 -21.30 -27.34
C PHE A 64 7.96 -22.77 -27.48
N LYS A 65 7.83 -23.34 -28.68
CA LYS A 65 8.38 -24.67 -28.95
C LYS A 65 9.89 -24.51 -29.20
N LYS A 66 10.71 -25.17 -28.40
CA LYS A 66 12.13 -25.33 -28.70
C LYS A 66 12.22 -26.25 -29.92
N GLU A 67 12.64 -25.72 -31.07
CA GLU A 67 13.01 -26.59 -32.19
C GLU A 67 14.26 -27.36 -31.78
N ASN A 68 14.23 -28.67 -31.94
CA ASN A 68 15.37 -29.53 -31.63
C ASN A 68 16.64 -28.94 -32.28
N ASN A 69 17.60 -28.59 -31.44
CA ASN A 69 18.93 -28.07 -31.77
C ASN A 69 19.04 -26.66 -32.38
N SER A 70 18.05 -25.78 -32.25
CA SER A 70 18.25 -24.35 -32.58
C SER A 70 18.07 -23.42 -31.37
N LYS A 71 18.91 -22.37 -31.28
CA LYS A 71 18.80 -21.28 -30.27
C LYS A 71 17.62 -20.31 -30.57
N LYS A 72 16.73 -20.63 -31.52
CA LYS A 72 15.63 -19.75 -31.92
C LYS A 72 14.30 -20.22 -31.35
N LEU A 73 13.64 -19.36 -30.59
CA LEU A 73 12.29 -19.55 -30.07
C LEU A 73 11.26 -19.12 -31.14
N ARG A 74 10.23 -19.93 -31.40
CA ARG A 74 9.05 -19.55 -32.22
C ARG A 74 7.79 -19.52 -31.35
N PHE A 75 6.96 -18.49 -31.53
CA PHE A 75 5.64 -18.38 -30.90
C PHE A 75 4.72 -19.48 -31.44
N SER A 76 4.00 -20.18 -30.55
CA SER A 76 3.01 -21.18 -30.95
C SER A 76 1.71 -20.50 -31.44
N ASP A 77 1.11 -21.06 -32.50
CA ASP A 77 -0.06 -20.49 -33.18
C ASP A 77 -1.41 -20.76 -32.47
N LYS A 78 -1.42 -21.25 -31.23
CA LYS A 78 -2.64 -21.64 -30.52
C LYS A 78 -2.81 -20.90 -29.20
N PHE A 79 -3.71 -19.91 -29.26
CA PHE A 79 -4.53 -19.31 -28.19
C PHE A 79 -3.90 -19.12 -26.80
N TYR A 80 -3.19 -18.00 -26.65
CA TYR A 80 -3.53 -16.90 -25.73
C TYR A 80 -3.04 -15.63 -26.42
N ASP A 81 -3.98 -14.81 -26.86
CA ASP A 81 -3.67 -13.71 -27.73
C ASP A 81 -3.04 -12.52 -26.99
N ILE A 82 -1.71 -12.55 -26.84
CA ILE A 82 -0.88 -11.40 -26.41
C ILE A 82 -1.14 -10.16 -27.28
N ARG A 83 -1.74 -10.28 -28.48
CA ARG A 83 -2.11 -9.14 -29.35
C ARG A 83 -3.24 -8.30 -28.78
N VAL A 84 -4.03 -8.78 -27.81
CA VAL A 84 -5.22 -8.06 -27.31
C VAL A 84 -4.92 -7.24 -26.04
N ASN A 85 -3.97 -7.67 -25.20
CA ASN A 85 -3.63 -6.90 -24.00
C ASN A 85 -2.24 -7.24 -23.39
N PRO A 86 -1.13 -6.81 -24.02
CA PRO A 86 0.21 -6.98 -23.47
C PRO A 86 0.39 -6.22 -22.14
N ILE A 87 -0.43 -5.20 -21.87
CA ILE A 87 -0.49 -4.52 -20.58
C ILE A 87 -1.00 -5.46 -19.49
N ASN A 88 -1.99 -6.33 -19.74
CA ASN A 88 -2.43 -7.29 -18.71
C ASN A 88 -1.36 -8.34 -18.39
N TYR A 89 -0.60 -8.80 -19.39
CA TYR A 89 0.51 -9.74 -19.16
C TYR A 89 1.71 -9.05 -18.51
N ILE A 90 2.01 -7.82 -18.90
CA ILE A 90 3.00 -6.99 -18.22
C ILE A 90 2.51 -6.58 -16.82
N ASN A 91 1.22 -6.40 -16.56
CA ASN A 91 0.66 -6.16 -15.22
C ASN A 91 0.72 -7.44 -14.36
N TYR A 92 0.55 -8.60 -15.00
CA TYR A 92 0.73 -9.91 -14.38
C TYR A 92 2.21 -10.15 -14.04
N LEU A 93 3.15 -9.82 -14.93
CA LEU A 93 4.60 -9.85 -14.67
C LEU A 93 5.08 -8.69 -13.77
N ALA A 94 4.37 -7.55 -13.78
CA ALA A 94 4.65 -6.38 -12.96
C ALA A 94 4.08 -6.53 -11.56
N LYS A 95 3.29 -7.58 -11.26
CA LYS A 95 3.41 -8.28 -9.97
C LYS A 95 4.79 -8.95 -9.96
N ILE A 96 5.83 -8.12 -9.91
CA ILE A 96 7.21 -8.55 -9.95
C ILE A 96 7.36 -9.53 -8.79
N ASN A 97 7.53 -10.82 -9.14
CA ASN A 97 7.80 -11.95 -8.26
C ASN A 97 7.88 -11.54 -6.80
N VAL A 98 6.73 -11.56 -6.12
CA VAL A 98 6.67 -11.46 -4.67
C VAL A 98 7.61 -12.55 -4.19
N ILE A 99 8.71 -12.18 -3.54
CA ILE A 99 9.54 -13.17 -2.85
C ILE A 99 8.61 -13.79 -1.82
N THR A 100 8.12 -15.00 -2.10
CA THR A 100 7.07 -15.68 -1.35
C THR A 100 7.53 -16.11 0.04
N GLU A 101 8.82 -15.99 0.32
CA GLU A 101 9.42 -16.34 1.60
C GLU A 101 10.33 -15.21 2.07
N ILE A 102 9.75 -14.20 2.71
CA ILE A 102 10.51 -13.32 3.60
C ILE A 102 9.90 -13.46 4.99
N PRO A 103 10.67 -13.88 6.01
CA PRO A 103 10.15 -14.14 7.35
C PRO A 103 9.31 -12.96 7.86
N GLU A 104 8.27 -13.32 8.61
CA GLU A 104 7.25 -12.49 9.25
C GLU A 104 7.86 -11.34 10.10
N TYR A 105 9.15 -11.44 10.41
CA TYR A 105 9.95 -10.46 11.08
C TYR A 105 11.33 -10.32 10.40
N TYR A 106 11.49 -9.31 9.54
CA TYR A 106 12.82 -8.87 9.13
C TYR A 106 13.25 -7.75 10.08
N PRO A 107 14.29 -7.93 10.91
CA PRO A 107 14.81 -6.84 11.73
C PRO A 107 15.25 -5.70 10.82
N TYR A 108 14.91 -4.47 11.21
CA TYR A 108 15.14 -3.20 10.51
C TYR A 108 16.62 -2.88 10.20
N ASP A 109 17.54 -3.78 10.55
CA ASP A 109 18.99 -3.53 10.65
C ASP A 109 19.84 -4.58 9.90
N ILE A 110 19.36 -5.17 8.79
CA ILE A 110 20.31 -5.83 7.89
C ILE A 110 21.14 -4.75 7.20
N PRO A 111 22.48 -4.76 7.32
CA PRO A 111 23.32 -3.75 6.70
C PRO A 111 23.08 -3.69 5.19
N ASP A 112 22.62 -2.51 4.78
CA ASP A 112 22.14 -2.14 3.45
C ASP A 112 23.15 -2.39 2.31
N SER A 113 24.42 -2.59 2.66
CA SER A 113 25.56 -2.62 1.74
C SER A 113 25.74 -3.92 0.95
N LYS A 114 24.97 -4.98 1.25
CA LYS A 114 25.11 -6.29 0.58
C LYS A 114 23.93 -6.70 -0.31
N LEU A 115 22.85 -5.93 -0.34
CA LEU A 115 21.63 -6.30 -1.05
C LEU A 115 21.43 -5.40 -2.27
N LYS A 116 21.29 -6.01 -3.46
CA LYS A 116 21.10 -5.29 -4.73
C LYS A 116 19.69 -4.73 -4.81
N GLU A 117 19.57 -3.43 -5.08
CA GLU A 117 18.31 -2.74 -5.35
C GLU A 117 17.63 -3.28 -6.60
N LYS A 118 16.30 -3.24 -6.63
CA LYS A 118 15.54 -3.58 -7.84
C LYS A 118 15.41 -2.35 -8.73
N ASP A 119 15.94 -2.48 -9.94
CA ASP A 119 15.77 -1.49 -11.00
C ASP A 119 14.37 -1.58 -11.62
N ILE A 120 13.61 -0.49 -11.51
CA ILE A 120 12.29 -0.32 -12.13
C ILE A 120 12.29 0.75 -13.22
N SER A 121 13.46 1.25 -13.64
CA SER A 121 13.64 2.19 -14.77
C SER A 121 12.74 1.89 -15.97
N PRO A 122 12.54 0.63 -16.31
CA PRO A 122 11.77 0.37 -17.50
C PRO A 122 10.25 0.47 -17.39
N LEU A 123 9.70 0.55 -16.19
CA LEU A 123 8.27 0.87 -16.02
C LEU A 123 7.92 2.20 -16.68
N SER A 124 8.90 3.09 -16.88
CA SER A 124 8.73 4.37 -17.57
C SER A 124 8.17 4.26 -19.00
N PHE A 125 8.28 3.10 -19.67
CA PHE A 125 7.71 2.85 -20.99
C PHE A 125 6.21 2.47 -20.94
N LEU A 126 5.69 2.07 -19.78
CA LEU A 126 4.32 1.58 -19.60
C LEU A 126 3.33 2.72 -19.32
N ILE A 127 3.35 3.78 -20.13
CA ILE A 127 2.59 5.03 -19.90
C ILE A 127 1.05 4.87 -19.83
N HIS A 128 0.54 3.67 -20.13
CA HIS A 128 -0.88 3.32 -20.05
C HIS A 128 -1.25 2.51 -18.81
N LEU A 129 -0.28 2.24 -17.94
CA LEU A 129 -0.47 1.53 -16.69
C LEU A 129 -1.47 2.27 -15.80
N LYS A 130 -2.41 1.51 -15.24
CA LYS A 130 -3.43 2.00 -14.30
C LYS A 130 -3.18 1.47 -12.90
N ASP A 131 -2.70 0.23 -12.79
CA ASP A 131 -2.53 -0.46 -11.53
C ASP A 131 -1.12 -1.04 -11.50
N LEU A 132 -0.37 -0.75 -10.44
CA LEU A 132 1.02 -1.17 -10.30
C LEU A 132 1.28 -1.68 -8.89
N ASN A 133 1.75 -2.92 -8.77
CA ASN A 133 2.09 -3.55 -7.51
C ASN A 133 3.50 -4.15 -7.57
N PHE A 134 4.44 -3.62 -6.81
CA PHE A 134 5.79 -4.18 -6.66
C PHE A 134 6.18 -4.29 -5.19
N ARG A 135 5.28 -4.85 -4.39
CA ARG A 135 5.53 -5.11 -2.96
C ARG A 135 6.83 -5.91 -2.77
N GLU A 136 7.56 -5.65 -1.70
CA GLU A 136 8.67 -6.52 -1.26
C GLU A 136 9.83 -6.66 -2.26
N ASN A 137 10.05 -5.62 -3.07
CA ASN A 137 11.02 -5.68 -4.17
C ASN A 137 12.30 -4.87 -3.91
N ARG A 138 12.52 -4.27 -2.73
CA ARG A 138 13.72 -3.47 -2.43
C ARG A 138 13.95 -2.31 -3.42
N VAL A 139 12.86 -1.70 -3.91
CA VAL A 139 12.90 -0.50 -4.75
C VAL A 139 13.21 0.73 -3.90
N ARG A 140 14.09 1.60 -4.38
CA ARG A 140 14.39 2.90 -3.76
C ARG A 140 13.92 4.08 -4.59
N ASP A 141 14.12 4.01 -5.90
CA ASP A 141 13.87 5.12 -6.83
C ASP A 141 12.52 4.97 -7.54
N LEU A 142 11.62 5.92 -7.30
CA LEU A 142 10.33 6.04 -7.99
C LEU A 142 10.37 6.98 -9.21
N SER A 143 11.53 7.56 -9.56
CA SER A 143 11.69 8.44 -10.73
C SER A 143 11.11 7.87 -12.04
N PRO A 144 11.15 6.55 -12.31
CA PRO A 144 10.58 5.99 -13.54
C PRO A 144 9.05 6.15 -13.62
N LEU A 145 8.37 6.30 -12.48
CA LEU A 145 6.91 6.40 -12.41
C LEU A 145 6.38 7.77 -12.83
N LYS A 146 7.23 8.82 -12.91
CA LYS A 146 6.82 10.21 -13.19
C LYS A 146 5.95 10.37 -14.44
N LYS A 147 6.11 9.49 -15.44
CA LYS A 147 5.40 9.53 -16.72
C LYS A 147 4.08 8.74 -16.73
N LEU A 148 3.78 7.96 -15.69
CA LEU A 148 2.64 7.04 -15.63
C LEU A 148 1.34 7.76 -15.23
N LYS A 149 0.98 8.82 -15.96
CA LYS A 149 -0.13 9.73 -15.61
C LYS A 149 -1.52 9.07 -15.55
N LYS A 150 -1.66 7.85 -16.06
CA LYS A 150 -2.89 7.05 -16.00
C LYS A 150 -2.98 6.16 -14.75
N LEU A 151 -1.95 6.13 -13.91
CA LEU A 151 -1.90 5.31 -12.71
C LEU A 151 -2.97 5.76 -11.69
N LYS A 152 -3.75 4.80 -11.21
CA LYS A 152 -4.85 4.92 -10.26
C LYS A 152 -4.53 4.20 -8.96
N GLU A 153 -3.94 3.02 -9.05
CA GLU A 153 -3.60 2.19 -7.90
C GLU A 153 -2.11 1.91 -7.89
N LEU A 154 -1.46 2.20 -6.77
CA LEU A 154 -0.03 2.01 -6.60
C LEU A 154 0.25 1.35 -5.25
N ASP A 155 0.85 0.17 -5.30
CA ASP A 155 1.25 -0.59 -4.12
C ASP A 155 2.75 -0.92 -4.18
N PHE A 156 3.48 -0.37 -3.23
CA PHE A 156 4.90 -0.59 -3.05
C PHE A 156 5.24 -0.81 -1.58
N TYR A 157 4.34 -1.48 -0.86
CA TYR A 157 4.61 -1.94 0.49
C TYR A 157 5.96 -2.65 0.61
N ARG A 158 6.66 -2.41 1.73
CA ARG A 158 7.90 -3.11 2.09
C ARG A 158 8.96 -2.98 0.99
N ASN A 159 9.23 -1.74 0.61
CA ASN A 159 10.36 -1.35 -0.22
C ASN A 159 11.28 -0.42 0.59
N TRP A 160 12.22 0.25 -0.07
CA TRP A 160 13.17 1.17 0.56
C TRP A 160 13.00 2.60 0.05
N VAL A 161 11.79 2.95 -0.36
CA VAL A 161 11.47 4.27 -0.91
C VAL A 161 11.58 5.32 0.20
N LYS A 162 12.28 6.40 -0.10
CA LYS A 162 12.33 7.61 0.74
C LYS A 162 11.64 8.80 0.10
N ASP A 163 11.84 8.98 -1.21
CA ASP A 163 11.30 10.11 -1.96
C ASP A 163 10.04 9.72 -2.74
N VAL A 164 8.92 10.36 -2.40
CA VAL A 164 7.63 10.23 -3.10
C VAL A 164 7.33 11.41 -4.03
N SER A 165 8.26 12.36 -4.20
CA SER A 165 8.16 13.45 -5.17
C SER A 165 7.83 13.01 -6.61
N PRO A 166 8.29 11.83 -7.09
CA PRO A 166 7.89 11.33 -8.41
C PRO A 166 6.38 11.14 -8.59
N LEU A 167 5.63 10.96 -7.51
CA LEU A 167 4.19 10.71 -7.54
C LEU A 167 3.35 11.99 -7.67
N ALA A 168 3.93 13.17 -7.45
CA ALA A 168 3.18 14.44 -7.37
C ALA A 168 2.35 14.77 -8.64
N ASN A 169 2.78 14.26 -9.80
CA ASN A 169 2.11 14.49 -11.09
C ASN A 169 1.11 13.38 -11.48
N LEU A 170 0.96 12.33 -10.67
CA LEU A 170 0.09 11.19 -10.95
C LEU A 170 -1.33 11.45 -10.43
N LYS A 171 -1.98 12.49 -10.99
CA LYS A 171 -3.27 13.03 -10.52
C LYS A 171 -4.47 12.07 -10.59
N GLN A 172 -4.29 10.89 -11.19
CA GLN A 172 -5.33 9.86 -11.28
C GLN A 172 -5.28 8.88 -10.10
N LEU A 173 -4.26 8.94 -9.23
CA LEU A 173 -4.14 8.07 -8.07
C LEU A 173 -5.33 8.23 -7.13
N THR A 174 -5.96 7.09 -6.84
CA THR A 174 -7.06 6.91 -5.87
C THR A 174 -6.62 6.05 -4.69
N TYR A 175 -5.63 5.17 -4.89
CA TYR A 175 -5.11 4.24 -3.90
C TYR A 175 -3.58 4.24 -3.87
N ILE A 176 -3.01 4.41 -2.67
CA ILE A 176 -1.58 4.21 -2.43
C ILE A 176 -1.37 3.36 -1.18
N ASP A 177 -0.66 2.23 -1.31
CA ASP A 177 -0.03 1.55 -0.19
C ASP A 177 1.50 1.71 -0.30
N CYS A 178 2.07 2.47 0.62
CA CYS A 178 3.50 2.74 0.76
C CYS A 178 4.02 2.35 2.15
N SER A 179 3.29 1.49 2.87
CA SER A 179 3.69 1.09 4.21
C SER A 179 4.99 0.29 4.24
N CYS A 180 5.69 0.29 5.38
CA CYS A 180 7.01 -0.34 5.54
C CYS A 180 8.07 0.19 4.55
N ASN A 181 8.24 1.51 4.47
CA ASN A 181 9.28 2.16 3.67
C ASN A 181 10.13 3.11 4.55
N HIS A 182 10.87 4.04 3.94
CA HIS A 182 11.68 5.03 4.64
C HIS A 182 11.24 6.47 4.34
N ILE A 183 9.97 6.67 4.02
CA ILE A 183 9.40 7.97 3.67
C ILE A 183 9.38 8.86 4.90
N ASN A 184 9.87 10.10 4.76
CA ASN A 184 9.90 11.10 5.83
C ASN A 184 9.06 12.36 5.54
N ASP A 185 8.73 12.61 4.28
CA ASP A 185 7.96 13.77 3.81
C ASP A 185 6.83 13.34 2.86
N LEU A 186 5.58 13.54 3.29
CA LEU A 186 4.38 13.29 2.49
C LEU A 186 3.84 14.53 1.77
N SER A 187 4.45 15.70 1.93
CA SER A 187 4.02 16.93 1.26
C SER A 187 3.92 16.82 -0.27
N PRO A 188 4.75 16.03 -0.99
CA PRO A 188 4.56 15.87 -2.43
C PRO A 188 3.23 15.20 -2.82
N LEU A 189 2.57 14.49 -1.91
CA LEU A 189 1.27 13.87 -2.14
C LEU A 189 0.09 14.85 -1.93
N SER A 190 0.34 16.03 -1.36
CA SER A 190 -0.69 17.04 -1.04
C SER A 190 -1.55 17.43 -2.24
N VAL A 191 -1.02 17.26 -3.45
CA VAL A 191 -1.63 17.68 -4.70
C VAL A 191 -2.49 16.60 -5.39
N LEU A 192 -2.68 15.43 -4.76
CA LEU A 192 -3.41 14.28 -5.31
C LEU A 192 -4.91 14.34 -4.96
N SER A 193 -5.66 15.19 -5.65
CA SER A 193 -7.06 15.48 -5.30
C SER A 193 -8.04 14.31 -5.43
N LYS A 194 -7.66 13.23 -6.14
CA LYS A 194 -8.46 12.01 -6.29
C LYS A 194 -8.13 10.92 -5.28
N LEU A 195 -7.12 11.12 -4.43
CA LEU A 195 -6.69 10.09 -3.48
C LEU A 195 -7.79 9.82 -2.46
N GLU A 196 -8.20 8.56 -2.33
CA GLU A 196 -9.24 8.10 -1.41
C GLU A 196 -8.65 7.24 -0.28
N TYR A 197 -7.57 6.50 -0.57
CA TYR A 197 -6.89 5.62 0.37
C TYR A 197 -5.39 5.88 0.37
N LEU A 198 -4.82 6.07 1.56
CA LEU A 198 -3.39 6.17 1.77
C LEU A 198 -2.97 5.36 3.01
N ASN A 199 -2.16 4.33 2.79
CA ASN A 199 -1.47 3.63 3.85
C ASN A 199 0.03 3.93 3.81
N CYS A 200 0.52 4.65 4.82
CA CYS A 200 1.93 4.99 5.03
C CYS A 200 2.39 4.54 6.43
N ASN A 201 1.79 3.47 6.97
CA ASN A 201 2.23 2.87 8.24
C ASN A 201 3.71 2.46 8.18
N TYR A 202 4.39 2.40 9.32
CA TYR A 202 5.77 1.90 9.42
C TYR A 202 6.73 2.62 8.47
N ASN A 203 6.74 3.94 8.57
CA ASN A 203 7.66 4.82 7.83
C ASN A 203 8.38 5.73 8.83
N ARG A 204 9.09 6.75 8.35
CA ARG A 204 9.77 7.74 9.18
C ARG A 204 9.17 9.14 8.98
N THR A 205 7.87 9.20 8.70
CA THR A 205 7.17 10.43 8.33
C THR A 205 7.22 11.42 9.47
N GLU A 206 7.84 12.57 9.24
CA GLU A 206 7.85 13.71 10.15
C GLU A 206 6.95 14.82 9.60
N LYS A 207 7.01 15.03 8.28
CA LYS A 207 6.24 16.05 7.58
C LYS A 207 5.04 15.41 6.88
N LEU A 208 3.85 15.78 7.35
CA LEU A 208 2.58 15.42 6.71
C LEU A 208 2.34 16.25 5.43
N PHE A 209 1.10 16.61 5.15
CA PHE A 209 0.71 17.38 3.98
C PHE A 209 0.87 18.87 4.20
N ASP A 210 0.99 19.59 3.10
CA ASP A 210 0.95 21.05 3.10
C ASP A 210 -0.41 21.54 3.62
N LYS A 211 -0.43 22.70 4.28
CA LYS A 211 -1.67 23.32 4.81
C LYS A 211 -2.74 23.56 3.73
N ASN A 212 -2.31 23.75 2.48
CA ASN A 212 -3.17 24.00 1.31
C ASN A 212 -3.36 22.74 0.45
N HIS A 213 -3.33 21.55 1.04
CA HIS A 213 -3.48 20.30 0.30
C HIS A 213 -4.82 20.21 -0.45
N CYS A 214 -4.85 19.37 -1.49
CA CYS A 214 -6.03 19.07 -2.30
C CYS A 214 -6.70 17.72 -1.95
N LEU A 215 -6.24 17.03 -0.89
CA LEU A 215 -6.71 15.70 -0.43
C LEU A 215 -8.16 15.68 0.14
N VAL A 216 -9.09 16.37 -0.51
CA VAL A 216 -10.49 16.53 -0.06
C VAL A 216 -11.34 15.27 -0.25
N ASN A 217 -10.84 14.28 -0.99
CA ASN A 217 -11.50 12.99 -1.24
C ASN A 217 -10.98 11.84 -0.38
N LEU A 218 -9.99 12.08 0.48
CA LEU A 218 -9.39 11.04 1.30
C LEU A 218 -10.42 10.50 2.31
N LYS A 219 -10.59 9.18 2.32
CA LYS A 219 -11.53 8.43 3.17
C LYS A 219 -10.80 7.62 4.23
N GLU A 220 -9.65 7.05 3.88
CA GLU A 220 -8.87 6.20 4.77
C GLU A 220 -7.40 6.64 4.79
N LEU A 221 -6.89 6.90 5.99
CA LEU A 221 -5.52 7.35 6.22
C LEU A 221 -4.88 6.57 7.37
N TYR A 222 -3.82 5.83 7.05
CA TYR A 222 -3.07 5.01 8.00
C TYR A 222 -1.63 5.51 8.10
N LEU A 223 -1.25 5.93 9.30
CA LEU A 223 0.03 6.59 9.62
C LEU A 223 0.65 6.04 10.91
N CYS A 224 0.28 4.83 11.34
CA CYS A 224 0.83 4.24 12.56
C CYS A 224 2.34 4.03 12.46
N LYS A 225 3.06 4.19 13.57
CA LYS A 225 4.52 4.01 13.64
C LYS A 225 5.24 4.86 12.60
N ASN A 226 5.16 6.17 12.81
CA ASN A 226 5.88 7.22 12.09
C ASN A 226 6.43 8.21 13.14
N ASN A 227 6.94 9.37 12.72
CA ASN A 227 7.50 10.41 13.61
C ASN A 227 6.64 11.70 13.62
N ILE A 228 5.33 11.58 13.41
CA ILE A 228 4.42 12.72 13.25
C ILE A 228 4.13 13.39 14.60
N THR A 229 4.24 14.71 14.65
CA THR A 229 3.94 15.50 15.85
C THR A 229 2.91 16.60 15.59
N ASP A 230 2.84 17.10 14.35
CA ASP A 230 1.86 18.08 13.89
C ASP A 230 0.86 17.42 12.93
N ILE A 231 -0.42 17.46 13.30
CA ILE A 231 -1.56 16.96 12.52
C ILE A 231 -2.52 18.08 12.10
N SER A 232 -2.06 19.33 12.09
CA SER A 232 -2.88 20.51 11.77
C SER A 232 -3.48 20.46 10.36
N SER A 233 -2.75 19.87 9.40
CA SER A 233 -3.21 19.73 8.01
C SER A 233 -4.41 18.79 7.86
N LEU A 234 -4.72 17.92 8.83
CA LEU A 234 -5.87 17.01 8.72
C LEU A 234 -7.22 17.71 8.80
N SER A 235 -7.29 18.94 9.34
CA SER A 235 -8.54 19.65 9.67
C SER A 235 -9.53 19.85 8.51
N THR A 236 -9.07 19.79 7.26
CA THR A 236 -9.94 19.99 6.08
C THR A 236 -10.38 18.68 5.41
N MET A 237 -9.88 17.52 5.85
CA MET A 237 -10.16 16.21 5.26
C MET A 237 -11.51 15.63 5.72
N LYS A 238 -12.59 16.40 5.55
CA LYS A 238 -13.93 16.13 6.10
C LYS A 238 -14.59 14.83 5.60
N LYS A 239 -14.05 14.20 4.56
CA LYS A 239 -14.50 12.89 4.05
C LYS A 239 -13.81 11.69 4.71
N LEU A 240 -12.85 11.91 5.63
CA LEU A 240 -12.22 10.83 6.36
C LEU A 240 -13.23 10.03 7.18
N ILE A 241 -13.13 8.71 7.04
CA ILE A 241 -13.92 7.69 7.72
C ILE A 241 -13.04 6.91 8.69
N LYS A 242 -11.79 6.62 8.29
CA LYS A 242 -10.83 5.88 9.11
C LYS A 242 -9.51 6.64 9.22
N LEU A 243 -9.05 6.82 10.45
CA LEU A 243 -7.78 7.44 10.76
C LEU A 243 -7.01 6.62 11.80
N ASN A 244 -5.81 6.18 11.45
CA ASN A 244 -4.88 5.56 12.39
C ASN A 244 -3.60 6.39 12.50
N LEU A 245 -3.32 6.88 13.71
CA LEU A 245 -2.14 7.67 14.05
C LEU A 245 -1.29 7.02 15.14
N ASP A 246 -1.54 5.74 15.49
CA ASP A 246 -0.89 5.08 16.62
C ASP A 246 0.64 5.20 16.61
N ASN A 247 1.23 5.42 17.79
CA ASN A 247 2.68 5.44 18.01
C ASN A 247 3.41 6.41 17.07
N ASN A 248 3.08 7.70 17.18
CA ASN A 248 3.86 8.78 16.61
C ASN A 248 4.44 9.65 17.75
N PRO A 249 5.75 9.59 18.02
CA PRO A 249 6.80 8.88 17.28
C PRO A 249 6.84 7.36 17.50
N GLU A 250 7.43 6.62 16.55
CA GLU A 250 7.79 5.22 16.69
C GLU A 250 8.86 5.08 17.78
N ASN A 251 8.47 4.64 18.98
CA ASN A 251 9.39 4.43 20.09
C ASN A 251 9.51 2.94 20.45
N TYR A 252 9.82 2.10 19.46
CA TYR A 252 9.95 0.65 19.70
C TYR A 252 11.34 0.25 20.24
N PHE A 253 12.40 1.05 20.00
CA PHE A 253 13.78 0.65 20.34
C PHE A 253 14.69 1.73 20.96
N TYR A 254 14.29 3.00 21.03
CA TYR A 254 15.17 4.06 21.53
C TYR A 254 14.47 4.99 22.52
N PRO A 255 14.28 4.56 23.79
CA PRO A 255 13.72 5.39 24.86
C PRO A 255 14.59 6.60 25.24
N LYS A 256 15.67 6.89 24.49
CA LYS A 256 16.74 7.83 24.88
C LYS A 256 16.92 9.05 23.98
N LYS A 257 16.10 9.26 22.94
CA LYS A 257 16.09 10.58 22.27
C LYS A 257 15.27 11.55 23.14
N ARG A 258 15.92 12.07 24.20
CA ARG A 258 15.42 13.17 25.04
C ARG A 258 14.87 14.26 24.12
N GLY A 259 13.56 14.49 24.15
CA GLY A 259 12.91 15.59 23.44
C GLY A 259 11.95 15.22 22.30
N ILE A 260 11.84 13.97 21.84
CA ILE A 260 10.79 13.65 20.86
C ILE A 260 9.43 13.62 21.57
N LYS A 261 8.58 14.60 21.25
CA LYS A 261 7.21 14.71 21.74
C LYS A 261 6.29 14.05 20.73
N GLY A 262 5.46 13.10 21.16
CA GLY A 262 4.37 12.62 20.31
C GLY A 262 3.28 13.66 20.12
N ILE A 263 2.19 13.26 19.45
CA ILE A 263 0.99 14.10 19.34
C ILE A 263 0.49 14.45 20.74
N THR A 264 0.35 15.75 21.02
CA THR A 264 -0.15 16.26 22.31
C THR A 264 -1.50 16.94 22.17
N SER A 265 -1.78 17.51 21.00
CA SER A 265 -3.03 18.20 20.68
C SER A 265 -3.71 17.54 19.50
N ILE A 266 -5.02 17.35 19.64
CA ILE A 266 -5.89 16.77 18.61
C ILE A 266 -6.99 17.75 18.15
N LYS A 267 -6.80 19.05 18.38
CA LYS A 267 -7.78 20.09 18.03
C LYS A 267 -8.17 20.05 16.55
N SER A 268 -7.24 19.71 15.65
CA SER A 268 -7.51 19.61 14.22
C SER A 268 -8.53 18.52 13.86
N LEU A 269 -8.74 17.52 14.73
CA LEU A 269 -9.67 16.43 14.47
C LEU A 269 -11.14 16.80 14.68
N GLN A 270 -11.45 17.92 15.36
CA GLN A 270 -12.83 18.28 15.75
C GLN A 270 -13.81 18.42 14.57
N GLU A 271 -13.30 18.68 13.37
CA GLU A 271 -14.10 18.87 12.15
C GLU A 271 -14.32 17.57 11.36
N LEU A 272 -13.66 16.46 11.73
CA LEU A 272 -13.68 15.18 11.03
C LEU A 272 -14.90 14.32 11.42
N LYS A 273 -16.10 14.91 11.37
CA LYS A 273 -17.36 14.35 11.88
C LYS A 273 -17.83 13.05 11.21
N ASN A 274 -17.17 12.62 10.13
CA ASN A 274 -17.46 11.38 9.42
C ASN A 274 -16.62 10.18 9.90
N LEU A 275 -15.69 10.39 10.84
CA LEU A 275 -14.88 9.31 11.40
C LEU A 275 -15.77 8.27 12.09
N THR A 276 -15.57 7.01 11.73
CA THR A 276 -16.13 5.81 12.37
C THR A 276 -15.06 5.04 13.12
N PHE A 277 -13.80 5.12 12.64
CA PHE A 277 -12.63 4.53 13.27
C PHE A 277 -11.57 5.60 13.52
N LEU A 278 -11.12 5.70 14.78
CA LEU A 278 -10.02 6.56 15.18
C LEU A 278 -9.08 5.81 16.15
N SER A 279 -7.80 5.78 15.82
CA SER A 279 -6.75 5.20 16.66
C SER A 279 -5.65 6.22 16.92
N LEU A 280 -5.42 6.51 18.20
CA LEU A 280 -4.47 7.49 18.74
C LEU A 280 -3.67 6.86 19.90
N ARG A 281 -3.31 5.58 19.80
CA ARG A 281 -2.58 4.86 20.84
C ARG A 281 -1.16 5.40 20.98
N GLY A 282 -0.64 5.48 22.20
CA GLY A 282 0.79 5.65 22.42
C GLY A 282 1.31 7.05 22.10
N HIS A 283 0.60 8.09 22.55
CA HIS A 283 1.06 9.48 22.46
C HIS A 283 1.12 10.14 23.86
N LEU A 284 1.04 11.47 23.88
CA LEU A 284 1.07 12.31 25.09
C LEU A 284 -0.21 13.15 25.17
N ILE A 285 -1.32 12.63 24.66
CA ILE A 285 -2.62 13.32 24.65
C ILE A 285 -3.19 13.34 26.07
N TYR A 286 -3.66 14.50 26.51
CA TYR A 286 -4.34 14.67 27.80
C TYR A 286 -5.72 15.32 27.66
N ASP A 287 -5.89 16.23 26.69
CA ASP A 287 -7.17 16.85 26.35
C ASP A 287 -7.82 16.13 25.17
N ILE A 288 -8.99 15.53 25.44
CA ILE A 288 -9.81 14.84 24.44
C ILE A 288 -11.14 15.55 24.18
N SER A 289 -11.32 16.77 24.67
CA SER A 289 -12.50 17.59 24.38
C SER A 289 -12.80 17.75 22.88
N PRO A 290 -11.81 17.82 21.95
CA PRO A 290 -12.10 17.91 20.51
C PRO A 290 -12.86 16.70 19.94
N LEU A 291 -12.90 15.57 20.64
CA LEU A 291 -13.57 14.36 20.16
C LEU A 291 -15.10 14.43 20.33
N ASP A 292 -15.62 15.35 21.13
CA ASP A 292 -17.02 15.34 21.58
C ASP A 292 -18.08 15.49 20.46
N LYS A 293 -17.66 16.03 19.30
CA LYS A 293 -18.46 16.17 18.06
C LYS A 293 -18.35 14.99 17.11
N LEU A 294 -17.45 14.03 17.35
CA LEU A 294 -17.22 12.88 16.47
C LEU A 294 -18.22 11.75 16.76
N THR A 295 -19.50 12.10 16.76
CA THR A 295 -20.59 11.22 17.25
C THR A 295 -20.84 9.98 16.38
N LYS A 296 -20.23 9.91 15.19
CA LYS A 296 -20.25 8.73 14.31
C LYS A 296 -19.18 7.68 14.66
N LEU A 297 -18.30 7.95 15.62
CA LEU A 297 -17.29 7.00 16.04
C LEU A 297 -17.93 5.73 16.59
N GLU A 298 -17.48 4.60 16.06
CA GLU A 298 -17.85 3.24 16.47
C GLU A 298 -16.66 2.59 17.19
N TYR A 299 -15.44 2.84 16.70
CA TYR A 299 -14.21 2.27 17.21
C TYR A 299 -13.19 3.36 17.56
N LEU A 300 -12.81 3.42 18.85
CA LEU A 300 -11.89 4.44 19.37
C LEU A 300 -10.80 3.80 20.24
N ILE A 301 -9.53 3.97 19.84
CA ILE A 301 -8.38 3.61 20.66
C ILE A 301 -7.67 4.88 21.13
N LEU A 302 -7.61 5.05 22.44
CA LEU A 302 -6.91 6.11 23.15
C LEU A 302 -5.88 5.55 24.14
N SER A 303 -5.53 4.27 24.02
CA SER A 303 -4.66 3.62 25.00
C SER A 303 -3.24 4.20 25.02
N LYS A 304 -2.57 4.10 26.18
CA LYS A 304 -1.20 4.58 26.39
C LYS A 304 -1.04 6.08 26.10
N ASN A 305 -1.87 6.90 26.74
CA ASN A 305 -1.82 8.36 26.67
C ASN A 305 -1.70 8.97 28.10
N LYS A 306 -2.06 10.25 28.27
CA LYS A 306 -2.05 10.99 29.54
C LYS A 306 -3.45 11.52 29.90
N ILE A 307 -4.50 10.83 29.46
CA ILE A 307 -5.89 11.24 29.63
C ILE A 307 -6.31 11.00 31.08
N HIS A 308 -7.04 11.96 31.66
CA HIS A 308 -7.64 11.84 32.98
C HIS A 308 -9.14 12.17 32.95
N ASP A 309 -9.53 13.23 32.25
CA ASP A 309 -10.94 13.58 32.02
C ASP A 309 -11.51 12.85 30.79
N ILE A 310 -12.48 11.97 31.05
CA ILE A 310 -13.20 11.20 30.02
C ILE A 310 -14.66 11.61 29.85
N SER A 311 -15.08 12.73 30.45
CA SER A 311 -16.47 13.19 30.43
C SER A 311 -17.02 13.38 29.00
N TYR A 312 -16.17 13.84 28.07
CA TYR A 312 -16.49 14.05 26.66
C TYR A 312 -16.86 12.77 25.90
N LEU A 313 -16.30 11.62 26.31
CA LEU A 313 -16.57 10.33 25.67
C LEU A 313 -18.03 9.90 25.84
N ALA A 314 -18.73 10.39 26.88
CA ALA A 314 -20.13 10.08 27.10
C ALA A 314 -21.06 10.62 25.99
N LYS A 315 -20.60 11.55 25.14
CA LYS A 315 -21.35 12.05 23.97
C LYS A 315 -21.28 11.10 22.77
N LEU A 316 -20.31 10.18 22.74
CA LEU A 316 -20.04 9.28 21.61
C LEU A 316 -20.92 8.02 21.68
N LYS A 317 -22.22 8.21 21.48
CA LYS A 317 -23.24 7.17 21.70
C LYS A 317 -23.17 5.97 20.75
N ASN A 318 -22.47 6.11 19.61
CA ASN A 318 -22.30 5.03 18.64
C ASN A 318 -21.10 4.13 18.92
N LEU A 319 -20.29 4.41 19.94
CA LEU A 319 -19.12 3.58 20.26
C LEU A 319 -19.53 2.15 20.60
N THR A 320 -18.99 1.20 19.84
CA THR A 320 -19.07 -0.24 20.11
C THR A 320 -17.80 -0.74 20.81
N ASN A 321 -16.66 -0.10 20.54
CA ASN A 321 -15.36 -0.49 21.08
C ASN A 321 -14.57 0.75 21.50
N LEU A 322 -14.13 0.77 22.75
CA LEU A 322 -13.32 1.83 23.32
C LEU A 322 -12.15 1.22 24.10
N ASP A 323 -10.92 1.57 23.73
CA ASP A 323 -9.72 1.24 24.51
C ASP A 323 -9.11 2.50 25.11
N ILE A 324 -9.19 2.62 26.43
CA ILE A 324 -8.65 3.72 27.24
C ILE A 324 -7.57 3.23 28.23
N SER A 325 -7.08 2.00 28.07
CA SER A 325 -6.03 1.42 28.92
C SER A 325 -4.72 2.22 28.89
N GLY A 326 -3.91 2.16 29.94
CA GLY A 326 -2.66 2.91 30.06
C GLY A 326 -2.86 4.44 30.07
N ASN A 327 -3.89 4.92 30.76
CA ASN A 327 -4.16 6.35 31.00
C ASN A 327 -4.20 6.66 32.51
N LEU A 328 -4.54 7.89 32.89
CA LEU A 328 -4.62 8.37 34.27
C LEU A 328 -6.09 8.50 34.73
N ILE A 329 -6.90 7.46 34.49
CA ILE A 329 -8.35 7.49 34.68
C ILE A 329 -8.72 6.69 35.94
N SER A 330 -9.54 7.26 36.81
CA SER A 330 -9.96 6.57 38.04
C SER A 330 -10.93 5.42 37.77
N LYS A 331 -10.95 4.42 38.67
CA LYS A 331 -11.93 3.33 38.64
C LYS A 331 -13.39 3.84 38.69
N ASN A 332 -13.63 4.95 39.38
CA ASN A 332 -14.95 5.56 39.48
C ASN A 332 -15.39 6.20 38.15
N ASP A 333 -14.49 6.87 37.43
CA ASP A 333 -14.77 7.45 36.12
C ASP A 333 -15.05 6.36 35.08
N ILE A 334 -14.31 5.24 35.14
CA ILE A 334 -14.57 4.07 34.29
C ILE A 334 -15.97 3.51 34.57
N LYS A 335 -16.34 3.32 35.84
CA LYS A 335 -17.70 2.89 36.22
C LYS A 335 -18.75 3.90 35.76
N TRP A 336 -18.47 5.20 35.89
CA TRP A 336 -19.34 6.28 35.43
C TRP A 336 -19.58 6.17 33.93
N LEU A 337 -18.52 5.98 33.12
CA LEU A 337 -18.61 5.89 31.66
C LEU A 337 -19.33 4.61 31.19
N LYS A 338 -19.05 3.45 31.82
CA LYS A 338 -19.75 2.18 31.55
C LYS A 338 -21.26 2.32 31.68
N LYS A 339 -21.76 3.12 32.65
CA LYS A 339 -23.21 3.42 32.78
C LYS A 339 -23.76 4.28 31.65
N ARG A 340 -22.95 5.17 31.04
CA ARG A 340 -23.38 6.08 29.95
C ARG A 340 -23.25 5.47 28.55
N LEU A 341 -22.42 4.44 28.40
CA LEU A 341 -22.17 3.70 27.17
C LEU A 341 -22.37 2.18 27.40
N PRO A 342 -23.57 1.72 27.79
CA PRO A 342 -23.79 0.32 28.23
C PRO A 342 -23.58 -0.72 27.13
N LYS A 343 -23.63 -0.32 25.85
CA LYS A 343 -23.41 -1.19 24.68
C LYS A 343 -21.95 -1.19 24.20
N CYS A 344 -21.10 -0.35 24.77
CA CYS A 344 -19.70 -0.21 24.36
C CYS A 344 -18.82 -1.20 25.13
N LYS A 345 -18.00 -1.96 24.41
CA LYS A 345 -16.91 -2.75 25.01
C LYS A 345 -15.78 -1.80 25.38
N ILE A 346 -15.68 -1.49 26.69
CA ILE A 346 -14.64 -0.61 27.25
C ILE A 346 -13.49 -1.45 27.82
N ILE A 347 -12.29 -1.26 27.25
CA ILE A 347 -11.01 -1.80 27.74
C ILE A 347 -10.32 -0.71 28.57
N SER A 348 -9.96 -1.04 29.80
CA SER A 348 -9.34 -0.15 30.79
C SER A 348 -8.41 -0.94 31.72
N ASP A 349 -7.56 -0.24 32.49
CA ASP A 349 -6.64 -0.86 33.46
C ASP A 349 -7.35 -1.42 34.73
N HIS A 350 -8.67 -1.23 34.85
CA HIS A 350 -9.50 -1.55 36.02
C HIS A 350 -10.83 -2.22 35.68
#